data_AF-A0A0M2S140-F1
#
_entry.id   AF-A0A0M2S140-F1
#
_cell.length_a   1.000
_cell.length_b   1.000
_cell.length_c   1.000
_cell.angle_alpha   90.00
_cell.angle_beta   90.00
_cell.angle_gamma   90.00
#
_symmetry.space_group_name_H-M   'P 1'
#
loop_
_entity.id
_entity.type
_entity.pdbx_description
1 polymer ?
#
loop_
_entity_poly.entity_id
_entity_poly.type
_entity_poly.pdbx_seq_one_letter_code
_entity_poly.pdbx_strand_id
1 'polypeptide(L)'
;MVSSLSRPVAAIWIPVQVDPIEPHLMACLDHARRCRYDLLGIITTAPWDEVRQMMLDGKVDVVVVAKFDHLPADRTPRIEVAGRPPRPPAACPRGPVPPRRGRPRGA
;
A
#
# COMPACT_ATOMS: atom_id res chain seq x y z
N MET A 1 8.51 -29.99 0.59
CA MET A 1 9.52 -29.01 0.15
C MET A 1 9.03 -27.65 0.60
N VAL A 2 9.43 -27.20 1.79
CA VAL A 2 9.10 -25.85 2.25
C VAL A 2 10.17 -24.92 1.67
N SER A 3 9.70 -23.97 0.88
CA SER A 3 10.48 -23.03 0.09
C SER A 3 11.58 -22.35 0.91
N SER A 4 12.75 -22.21 0.29
CA SER A 4 13.83 -21.34 0.78
C SER A 4 13.25 -20.02 1.29
N LEU A 5 13.54 -19.70 2.56
CA LEU A 5 13.21 -18.41 3.19
C LEU A 5 14.11 -17.31 2.61
N SER A 6 14.08 -17.10 1.29
CA SER A 6 14.79 -16.00 0.65
C SER A 6 14.16 -14.69 1.13
N ARG A 7 15.01 -13.74 1.55
CA ARG A 7 14.52 -12.43 1.95
C ARG A 7 13.92 -11.72 0.74
N PRO A 8 12.85 -10.95 0.91
CA PRO A 8 12.28 -10.16 -0.18
C PRO A 8 13.33 -9.17 -0.69
N VAL A 9 13.47 -9.08 -2.01
CA VAL A 9 14.31 -8.09 -2.67
C VAL A 9 13.56 -6.76 -2.68
N ALA A 10 14.17 -5.72 -2.10
CA ALA A 10 13.56 -4.40 -2.02
C ALA A 10 14.30 -3.36 -2.87
N ALA A 11 13.56 -2.42 -3.44
CA ALA A 11 14.12 -1.20 -4.01
C ALA A 11 13.59 0.03 -3.26
N ILE A 12 14.45 1.00 -2.99
CA ILE A 12 14.03 2.30 -2.47
C ILE A 12 13.75 3.19 -3.67
N TRP A 13 12.57 3.80 -3.73
CA TRP A 13 12.25 4.77 -4.76
C TRP A 13 11.97 6.15 -4.16
N ILE A 14 12.65 7.15 -4.71
CA ILE A 14 12.48 8.54 -4.32
C ILE A 14 12.28 9.37 -5.60
N PRO A 15 11.15 10.07 -5.77
CA PRO A 15 10.91 10.89 -6.95
C PRO A 15 11.97 11.99 -7.08
N VAL A 16 12.36 12.30 -8.32
CA VAL A 16 13.36 13.34 -8.64
C VAL A 16 12.94 14.73 -8.14
N GLN A 17 11.65 14.97 -7.92
CA GLN A 17 11.10 16.24 -7.44
C GLN A 17 11.24 16.40 -5.91
N VAL A 18 11.70 15.38 -5.19
CA VAL A 18 11.87 15.42 -3.74
C VAL A 18 13.24 15.99 -3.40
N ASP A 19 13.24 17.21 -2.84
CA ASP A 19 14.41 17.87 -2.28
C ASP A 19 14.06 18.47 -0.89
N PRO A 20 14.86 18.22 0.17
CA PRO A 20 16.06 17.38 0.20
C PRO A 20 15.77 15.87 0.23
N ILE A 21 16.63 15.09 -0.43
CA ILE A 21 16.51 13.63 -0.55
C ILE A 21 16.96 12.87 0.72
N GLU A 22 18.02 13.33 1.38
CA GLU A 22 18.65 12.69 2.55
C GLU A 22 17.66 12.17 3.61
N PRO A 23 16.74 12.99 4.17
CA PRO A 23 15.87 12.53 5.26
C PRO A 23 14.93 11.40 4.81
N HIS A 24 14.46 11.45 3.56
CA HIS A 24 13.58 10.44 2.98
C HIS A 24 14.34 9.13 2.73
N LEU A 25 15.58 9.24 2.22
CA LEU A 25 16.44 8.09 2.01
C LEU A 25 16.79 7.39 3.33
N MET A 26 17.16 8.15 4.36
CA MET A 26 17.50 7.60 5.68
C MET A 26 16.32 6.86 6.31
N ALA A 27 15.10 7.39 6.20
CA ALA A 27 13.90 6.73 6.68
C ALA A 27 13.65 5.40 5.94
N CYS A 28 13.80 5.39 4.61
CA CYS A 28 13.65 4.18 3.79
C CYS A 28 14.71 3.11 4.12
N LEU A 29 15.97 3.51 4.30
CA LEU A 29 17.06 2.61 4.66
C LEU A 29 16.84 1.99 6.03
N ASP A 30 16.43 2.78 7.01
CA ASP A 30 16.16 2.30 8.36
C ASP A 30 14.97 1.32 8.37
N HIS A 31 13.93 1.59 7.58
CA HIS A 31 12.81 0.68 7.38
C HIS A 31 13.23 -0.65 6.72
N ALA A 32 14.01 -0.60 5.63
CA ALA A 32 14.49 -1.79 4.94
C ALA A 32 15.35 -2.68 5.86
N ARG A 33 16.19 -2.06 6.71
CA ARG A 33 16.98 -2.76 7.73
C ARG A 33 16.10 -3.42 8.78
N ARG A 34 15.09 -2.72 9.31
CA ARG A 34 14.15 -3.27 10.31
C ARG A 34 13.36 -4.46 9.76
N CYS A 35 12.95 -4.40 8.50
CA CYS A 35 12.19 -5.47 7.84
C CYS A 35 13.07 -6.60 7.26
N ARG A 36 14.41 -6.47 7.33
CA ARG A 36 15.40 -7.44 6.81
C ARG A 36 15.21 -7.76 5.33
N TYR A 37 14.91 -6.74 4.52
CA TYR A 37 14.90 -6.87 3.06
C TYR A 37 16.33 -6.93 2.51
N ASP A 38 16.49 -7.63 1.39
CA ASP A 38 17.73 -7.57 0.61
C ASP A 38 17.61 -6.39 -0.37
N LEU A 39 18.33 -5.31 -0.08
CA LEU A 39 18.22 -4.06 -0.82
C LEU A 39 18.95 -4.17 -2.17
N LEU A 40 18.18 -4.09 -3.27
CA LEU A 40 18.70 -4.06 -4.63
C LEU A 40 19.38 -2.73 -4.95
N GLY A 41 18.80 -1.61 -4.49
CA GLY A 41 19.34 -0.28 -4.73
C GLY A 41 18.37 0.86 -4.45
N ILE A 42 18.84 2.06 -4.74
CA ILE A 42 18.11 3.32 -4.62
C ILE A 42 17.84 3.84 -6.03
N ILE A 43 16.57 4.06 -6.34
CA ILE A 43 16.09 4.52 -7.65
C ILE A 43 15.59 5.96 -7.48
N THR A 44 16.34 6.91 -8.05
CA THR A 44 16.02 8.35 -7.97
C THR A 44 15.69 8.98 -9.33
N THR A 45 16.15 8.35 -10.41
CA THR A 45 16.03 8.87 -11.77
C THR A 45 14.90 8.25 -12.57
N ALA A 46 14.46 7.04 -12.21
CA ALA A 46 13.45 6.32 -12.98
C ALA A 46 12.03 6.78 -12.60
N PRO A 47 11.13 6.94 -13.60
CA PRO A 47 9.71 7.14 -13.35
C PRO A 47 9.11 5.90 -12.67
N TRP A 48 7.97 6.10 -12.01
CA TRP A 48 7.26 5.03 -11.32
C TRP A 48 6.93 3.83 -12.23
N ASP A 49 6.60 4.04 -13.49
CA ASP A 49 6.27 2.95 -14.42
C ASP A 49 7.44 1.98 -14.64
N GLU A 50 8.68 2.46 -14.65
CA GLU A 50 9.87 1.59 -14.74
C GLU A 50 10.05 0.77 -13.45
N VAL A 51 9.89 1.40 -12.29
CA VAL A 51 9.93 0.71 -10.99
C VAL A 51 8.82 -0.35 -10.91
N ARG A 52 7.64 -0.04 -11.43
CA ARG A 52 6.53 -0.99 -11.52
C ARG A 52 6.85 -2.15 -12.44
N GLN A 53 7.50 -1.92 -13.59
CA GLN A 53 7.95 -3.02 -14.45
C GLN A 53 8.94 -3.92 -13.72
N MET A 54 9.85 -3.37 -12.91
CA MET A 54 10.76 -4.18 -12.09
C MET A 54 10.00 -5.07 -11.08
N MET A 55 8.87 -4.60 -10.54
CA MET A 55 8.01 -5.44 -9.70
C MET A 55 7.31 -6.54 -10.50
N LEU A 56 6.80 -6.23 -11.69
CA LEU A 56 6.12 -7.21 -12.56
C LEU A 56 7.07 -8.27 -13.10
N ASP A 57 8.31 -7.89 -13.40
CA ASP A 57 9.41 -8.79 -13.81
C ASP A 57 9.87 -9.70 -12.66
N GLY A 58 9.45 -9.45 -11.42
CA GLY A 58 9.92 -10.17 -10.23
C GLY A 58 11.37 -9.83 -9.85
N LYS A 59 11.92 -8.72 -10.35
CA LYS A 59 13.25 -8.21 -9.95
C LYS A 59 13.21 -7.56 -8.58
N VAL A 60 12.05 -6.99 -8.22
CA VAL A 60 11.80 -6.33 -6.94
C VAL A 60 10.51 -6.87 -6.36
N ASP A 61 10.58 -7.45 -5.17
CA ASP A 61 9.41 -7.93 -4.46
C ASP A 61 8.69 -6.77 -3.74
N VAL A 62 9.46 -5.80 -3.23
CA VAL A 62 8.96 -4.70 -2.40
C VAL A 62 9.56 -3.35 -2.82
N VAL A 63 8.72 -2.33 -2.97
CA VAL A 63 9.19 -0.95 -3.16
C VAL A 63 8.97 -0.16 -1.86
N VAL A 64 10.04 0.42 -1.34
CA VAL A 64 10.00 1.25 -0.13
C VAL A 64 9.97 2.71 -0.54
N VAL A 65 8.95 3.43 -0.07
CA VAL A 65 8.76 4.88 -0.29
C VAL A 65 8.67 5.60 1.05
N ALA A 66 9.23 6.80 1.14
CA ALA A 66 9.27 7.54 2.40
C ALA A 66 7.90 8.14 2.78
N LYS A 67 7.09 8.52 1.79
CA LYS A 67 5.75 9.10 1.98
C LYS A 67 4.81 8.61 0.88
N PHE A 68 3.52 8.51 1.21
CA PHE A 68 2.49 8.17 0.22
C PHE A 68 2.38 9.23 -0.89
N ASP A 69 2.58 10.50 -0.57
CA ASP A 69 2.56 11.60 -1.55
C ASP A 69 3.70 11.54 -2.58
N HIS A 70 4.69 10.68 -2.37
CA HIS A 70 5.71 10.42 -3.39
C HIS A 70 5.14 9.57 -4.54
N LEU A 71 4.11 8.77 -4.28
CA LEU A 71 3.43 8.00 -5.32
C LEU A 71 2.53 8.91 -6.17
N PRO A 72 2.34 8.60 -7.46
CA PRO A 72 1.34 9.28 -8.27
C PRO A 72 -0.04 9.16 -7.61
N ALA A 73 -0.82 10.26 -7.61
CA ALA A 73 -2.09 10.37 -6.89
C ALA A 73 -3.13 9.28 -7.25
N ASP A 74 -3.02 8.67 -8.44
CA ASP A 74 -3.91 7.61 -8.90
C ASP A 74 -3.66 6.23 -8.26
N ARG A 75 -2.69 6.08 -7.34
CA ARG A 75 -2.23 4.76 -6.89
C ARG A 75 -2.08 4.62 -5.38
N THR A 76 -3.01 3.84 -4.80
CA THR A 76 -2.85 3.18 -3.49
C THR A 76 -2.06 1.87 -3.62
N PRO A 77 -1.09 1.57 -2.72
CA PRO A 77 -0.34 0.32 -2.76
C PRO A 77 -1.22 -0.90 -2.50
N ARG A 78 -0.74 -2.08 -2.94
CA ARG A 78 -1.41 -3.38 -2.80
C ARG A 78 -1.30 -3.84 -1.33
N ILE A 79 -2.27 -3.44 -0.50
CA ILE A 79 -2.33 -3.78 0.92
C ILE A 79 -3.06 -5.11 1.08
N GLU A 80 -2.36 -6.16 1.54
CA GLU A 80 -2.96 -7.43 1.93
C GLU A 80 -3.07 -7.55 3.46
N VAL A 81 -4.28 -7.86 3.94
CA VAL A 81 -4.57 -8.05 5.36
C VAL A 81 -4.81 -9.54 5.61
N ALA A 82 -3.79 -10.25 6.11
CA ALA A 82 -3.86 -11.69 6.35
C ALA A 82 -4.87 -12.13 7.43
N GLY A 83 -5.34 -11.20 8.27
CA GLY A 83 -6.30 -11.47 9.36
C GLY A 83 -7.74 -10.99 9.13
N ARG A 84 -8.11 -10.55 7.92
CA ARG A 84 -9.44 -9.99 7.66
C ARG A 84 -10.31 -11.02 6.95
N PRO A 85 -11.37 -11.56 7.58
CA PRO A 85 -12.36 -12.36 6.85
C PRO A 85 -12.92 -11.52 5.69
N PRO A 86 -13.28 -12.15 4.55
CA PRO A 86 -13.79 -11.45 3.38
C PRO A 86 -14.89 -10.50 3.83
N ARG A 87 -14.69 -9.21 3.56
CA ARG A 87 -15.69 -8.19 3.88
C ARG A 87 -16.97 -8.62 3.16
N PRO A 88 -18.09 -8.90 3.84
CA PRO A 88 -19.33 -9.15 3.14
C PRO A 88 -19.61 -7.91 2.27
N PRO A 89 -20.15 -8.10 1.05
CA PRO A 89 -20.48 -6.98 0.18
C PRO A 89 -21.31 -6.00 0.99
N ALA A 90 -20.91 -4.73 0.95
CA ALA A 90 -21.58 -3.67 1.70
C ALA A 90 -23.08 -3.77 1.40
N ALA A 91 -23.86 -4.20 2.39
CA ALA A 91 -25.29 -3.98 2.33
C ALA A 91 -25.47 -2.48 2.13
N CYS A 92 -26.13 -2.10 1.03
CA CYS A 92 -26.57 -0.74 0.79
C CYS A 92 -27.08 -0.14 2.10
N PRO A 93 -26.84 1.14 2.40
CA PRO A 93 -27.41 1.75 3.57
C PRO A 93 -28.94 1.78 3.37
N ARG A 94 -29.61 0.71 3.81
CA ARG A 94 -31.02 0.77 4.15
C ARG A 94 -31.05 1.73 5.31
N GLY A 95 -31.32 3.00 4.99
CA GLY A 95 -31.58 4.02 5.99
C GLY A 95 -32.59 3.48 7.01
N PRO A 96 -32.54 3.96 8.25
CA PRO A 96 -33.49 3.52 9.26
C PRO A 96 -34.91 3.75 8.71
N VAL A 97 -35.65 2.66 8.47
CA VAL A 97 -37.09 2.76 8.26
C VAL A 97 -37.64 3.40 9.54
N PRO A 98 -38.22 4.61 9.47
CA PRO A 98 -38.87 5.19 10.64
C PRO A 98 -40.01 4.25 11.04
N PRO A 99 -40.23 4.01 12.35
CA PRO A 99 -41.37 3.25 12.79
C PRO A 99 -42.63 3.96 12.28
N ARG A 100 -43.39 3.27 11.42
CA ARG A 100 -44.71 3.72 10.99
C ARG A 100 -45.55 3.92 12.26
N ARG A 101 -45.77 5.18 12.65
CA ARG A 101 -46.82 5.54 13.60
C ARG A 101 -48.15 5.11 12.98
N GLY A 102 -48.57 3.90 13.30
CA GLY A 102 -49.94 3.46 13.08
C GLY A 102 -50.85 4.34 13.93
N ARG A 103 -51.52 5.30 13.28
CA ARG A 103 -52.78 5.84 13.76
C ARG A 103 -53.85 5.15 12.91
N PRO A 104 -54.78 4.39 13.52
CA PRO A 104 -56.17 4.90 13.59
C PRO A 104 -56.93 4.40 14.84
N ARG A 105 -57.71 5.25 15.52
CA ARG A 105 -59.16 5.52 15.41
C ARG A 105 -60.01 4.73 16.43
N GLY A 106 -60.68 5.49 17.30
CA GLY A 106 -62.07 5.25 17.72
C GLY A 106 -62.32 4.33 18.90
N ALA A 107 -62.67 4.91 20.05
CA ALA A 107 -63.91 4.67 20.79
C ALA A 107 -64.09 5.82 21.79
#